data_AF-A0A7W4HJ75-F1
#
_entry.id   AF-A0A7W4HJ75-F1
#
_cell.length_a   1.000
_cell.length_b   1.000
_cell.length_c   1.000
_cell.angle_alpha   90.00
_cell.angle_beta   90.00
_cell.angle_gamma   90.00
#
_symmetry.space_group_name_H-M   'P 1'
#
loop_
_entity.id
_entity.type
_entity.pdbx_description
1 polymer ?
#
loop_
_entity_poly.entity_id
_entity_poly.type
_entity_poly.pdbx_seq_one_letter_code
_entity_poly.pdbx_strand_id
1 'polypeptide(L)'
;MATSVAIMSNAKLIQAHHRNWGQACHDELSSKIRKVFAEDLSDQEIKNAVNQCFAGKSYIVEVPVSENFKEEYLYDINNVIRMSPLFDVVQWLTIFYKGKTRFARIWLRGDIRKFLPKSHKLYHDGIN
;
A
#
# COMPACT_ATOMS: atom_id res chain seq x y z
N MET A 1 -19.64 -21.28 -39.59
CA MET A 1 -19.87 -20.40 -38.42
C MET A 1 -18.54 -20.12 -37.77
N ALA A 2 -18.17 -18.85 -37.64
CA ALA A 2 -16.88 -18.42 -37.13
C ALA A 2 -16.87 -18.47 -35.60
N THR A 3 -16.09 -19.38 -35.01
CA THR A 3 -15.73 -19.34 -33.58
C THR A 3 -14.48 -18.46 -33.45
N SER A 4 -14.68 -17.15 -33.36
CA SER A 4 -13.64 -16.19 -33.02
C SER A 4 -13.28 -16.33 -31.53
N VAL A 5 -12.54 -17.38 -31.16
CA VAL A 5 -11.81 -17.37 -29.89
C VAL A 5 -10.58 -16.52 -30.13
N ALA A 6 -10.68 -15.25 -29.77
CA ALA A 6 -9.63 -14.27 -29.92
C ALA A 6 -8.32 -14.81 -29.32
N ILE A 7 -7.33 -15.08 -30.18
CA ILE A 7 -5.97 -15.40 -29.78
C ILE A 7 -5.40 -14.14 -29.14
N MET A 8 -5.62 -13.95 -27.84
CA MET A 8 -4.79 -13.05 -27.06
C MET A 8 -3.38 -13.63 -27.12
N SER A 9 -2.46 -12.91 -27.76
CA SER A 9 -1.05 -13.29 -27.79
C SER A 9 -0.52 -13.45 -26.35
N ASN A 10 0.44 -14.36 -26.13
CA ASN A 10 1.05 -14.59 -24.81
C ASN A 10 1.52 -13.30 -24.13
N ALA A 11 2.00 -12.32 -24.92
CA ALA A 11 2.36 -10.98 -24.43
C ALA A 11 1.18 -10.24 -23.77
N LYS A 12 -0.04 -10.32 -24.33
CA LYS A 12 -1.24 -9.72 -23.73
C LYS A 12 -1.66 -10.42 -22.44
N LEU A 13 -1.52 -11.76 -22.38
CA LEU A 13 -1.81 -12.52 -21.16
C LEU A 13 -0.83 -12.18 -20.03
N ILE A 14 0.46 -12.08 -20.34
CA ILE A 14 1.51 -11.67 -19.38
C ILE A 14 1.26 -10.25 -18.88
N GLN A 15 0.95 -9.29 -19.75
CA GLN A 15 0.61 -7.92 -19.34
C GLN A 15 -0.64 -7.86 -18.46
N ALA A 16 -1.69 -8.61 -18.80
CA ALA A 16 -2.91 -8.68 -18.00
C ALA A 16 -2.64 -9.28 -16.61
N HIS A 17 -1.84 -10.35 -16.56
CA HIS A 17 -1.42 -10.96 -15.30
C HIS A 17 -0.61 -9.99 -14.43
N HIS A 18 0.40 -9.31 -14.99
CA HIS A 18 1.20 -8.32 -14.26
C HIS A 18 0.35 -7.15 -13.75
N ARG A 19 -0.60 -6.67 -14.57
CA ARG A 19 -1.51 -5.58 -14.17
C ARG A 19 -2.42 -6.01 -13.02
N ASN A 20 -3.01 -7.19 -13.10
CA ASN A 20 -3.89 -7.72 -12.05
C ASN A 20 -3.13 -7.97 -10.75
N TRP A 21 -1.91 -8.51 -10.83
CA TRP A 21 -1.06 -8.72 -9.66
C TRP A 21 -0.64 -7.40 -9.00
N GLY A 22 -0.22 -6.40 -9.79
CA GLY A 22 0.11 -5.08 -9.27
C GLY A 22 -1.08 -4.41 -8.57
N GLN A 23 -2.27 -4.50 -9.17
CA GLN A 23 -3.49 -4.00 -8.55
C GLN A 23 -3.82 -4.73 -7.24
N ALA A 24 -3.66 -6.05 -7.20
CA ALA A 24 -3.87 -6.81 -5.97
C ALA A 24 -2.91 -6.40 -4.84
N CYS A 25 -1.63 -6.16 -5.14
CA CYS A 25 -0.67 -5.63 -4.16
C CYS A 25 -1.08 -4.24 -3.67
N HIS A 26 -1.52 -3.36 -4.56
CA HIS A 26 -1.99 -2.03 -4.21
C HIS A 26 -3.21 -2.07 -3.28
N ASP A 27 -4.24 -2.82 -3.68
CA ASP A 27 -5.50 -2.94 -2.93
C ASP A 27 -5.27 -3.54 -1.54
N GLU A 28 -4.42 -4.57 -1.45
CA GLU A 28 -4.08 -5.21 -0.18
C GLU A 28 -3.37 -4.22 0.76
N LEU A 29 -2.30 -3.55 0.31
CA LEU A 29 -1.59 -2.58 1.15
C LEU A 29 -2.47 -1.40 1.56
N SER A 30 -3.26 -0.87 0.63
CA SER A 30 -4.16 0.25 0.89
C SER A 30 -5.15 -0.11 1.98
N SER A 31 -5.78 -1.28 1.87
CA SER A 31 -6.73 -1.80 2.85
C SER A 31 -6.06 -2.02 4.21
N LYS A 32 -4.90 -2.67 4.24
CA LYS A 32 -4.17 -2.98 5.49
C LYS A 32 -3.70 -1.72 6.22
N ILE A 33 -3.14 -0.75 5.52
CA ILE A 33 -2.70 0.52 6.13
C ILE A 33 -3.91 1.28 6.67
N ARG A 34 -4.98 1.41 5.88
CA ARG A 34 -6.23 2.05 6.35
C ARG A 34 -6.78 1.37 7.60
N LYS A 35 -6.71 0.04 7.66
CA LYS A 35 -7.14 -0.72 8.83
C LYS A 35 -6.33 -0.35 10.07
N VAL A 36 -5.00 -0.26 9.96
CA VAL A 36 -4.14 0.17 11.08
C VAL A 36 -4.57 1.56 11.60
N PHE A 37 -4.78 2.51 10.70
CA PHE A 37 -5.22 3.86 11.07
C PHE A 37 -6.67 3.95 11.56
N ALA A 38 -7.51 2.97 11.27
CA ALA A 38 -8.92 2.96 11.66
C ALA A 38 -9.17 2.19 12.97
N GLU A 39 -8.44 1.11 13.20
CA GLU A 39 -8.72 0.13 14.25
C GLU A 39 -7.57 -0.03 15.26
N ASP A 40 -6.32 0.09 14.82
CA ASP A 40 -5.16 -0.27 15.64
C ASP A 40 -4.53 0.93 16.37
N LEU A 41 -4.76 2.15 15.89
CA LEU A 41 -4.19 3.39 16.46
C LEU A 41 -5.25 4.22 17.16
N SER A 42 -4.91 4.74 18.33
CA SER A 42 -5.70 5.77 19.02
C SER A 42 -5.57 7.14 18.33
N ASP A 43 -6.55 8.03 18.56
CA ASP A 43 -6.52 9.42 18.08
C ASP A 43 -5.19 10.14 18.42
N GLN A 44 -4.62 9.87 19.60
CA GLN A 44 -3.35 10.46 20.03
C GLN A 44 -2.15 9.90 19.25
N GLU A 45 -2.13 8.60 18.97
CA GLU A 45 -1.09 7.98 18.15
C GLU A 45 -1.17 8.46 16.70
N ILE A 46 -2.39 8.61 16.16
CA ILE A 46 -2.63 9.18 14.83
C ILE A 46 -2.09 10.61 14.78
N LYS A 47 -2.42 11.45 15.75
CA LYS A 47 -1.92 12.82 15.82
C LYS A 47 -0.39 12.86 15.89
N ASN A 48 0.21 11.97 16.67
CA ASN A 48 1.67 11.86 16.77
C ASN A 48 2.30 11.42 15.44
N ALA A 49 1.72 10.42 14.76
CA ALA A 49 2.18 9.94 13.46
C ALA A 49 2.13 11.05 12.41
N VAL A 50 1.01 11.78 12.34
CA VAL A 50 0.84 12.92 11.43
C VAL A 50 1.89 13.99 11.70
N ASN A 51 2.08 14.38 12.97
CA ASN A 51 3.08 15.38 13.35
C ASN A 51 4.52 14.94 13.02
N GLN A 52 4.86 13.65 13.23
CA GLN A 52 6.16 13.11 12.86
C GLN A 52 6.40 13.20 11.36
N CYS A 53 5.42 12.79 10.55
CA CYS A 53 5.52 12.85 9.10
C CYS A 53 5.62 14.28 8.56
N PHE A 54 4.91 15.24 9.17
CA PHE A 54 5.05 16.68 8.86
C PHE A 54 6.42 17.24 9.23
N ALA A 55 7.01 16.79 10.34
CA ALA A 55 8.37 17.14 10.72
C ALA A 55 9.44 16.49 9.83
N GLY A 56 9.03 15.80 8.76
CA GLY A 56 9.92 15.12 7.82
C GLY A 56 10.50 13.80 8.34
N LYS A 57 10.00 13.27 9.46
CA LYS A 57 10.36 11.94 9.96
C LYS A 57 9.46 10.88 9.32
N SER A 58 9.94 9.64 9.31
CA SER A 58 9.14 8.52 8.80
C SER A 58 8.37 7.86 9.96
N TYR A 59 7.10 7.55 9.73
CA TYR A 59 6.29 6.71 10.60
C TYR A 59 6.27 5.28 10.03
N ILE A 60 6.38 4.26 10.88
CA ILE A 60 6.50 2.87 10.43
C ILE A 60 5.19 2.14 10.70
N VAL A 61 4.66 1.49 9.66
CA VAL A 61 3.51 0.58 9.76
C VAL A 61 3.98 -0.82 9.39
N GLU A 62 3.60 -1.82 10.19
CA GLU A 62 3.86 -3.23 9.91
C GLU A 62 2.54 -3.98 9.78
N VAL A 63 2.30 -4.60 8.63
CA VAL A 63 1.04 -5.32 8.35
C VAL A 63 1.32 -6.71 7.80
N PRO A 64 0.52 -7.73 8.18
CA PRO A 64 0.61 -9.03 7.57
C PRO A 64 0.11 -8.96 6.12
N VAL A 65 0.82 -9.64 5.22
CA VAL A 65 0.58 -9.63 3.78
C VAL A 65 0.49 -11.03 3.20
N SER A 66 -0.24 -11.16 2.10
CA SER A 66 -0.46 -12.40 1.38
C SER A 66 0.78 -12.93 0.67
N GLU A 67 0.63 -14.11 0.06
CA GLU A 67 1.68 -14.75 -0.71
C GLU A 67 2.15 -13.93 -1.92
N ASN A 68 1.36 -12.96 -2.37
CA ASN A 68 1.69 -12.05 -3.47
C ASN A 68 2.92 -11.19 -3.16
N PHE A 69 3.18 -10.93 -1.88
CA PHE A 69 4.31 -10.13 -1.43
C PHE A 69 5.55 -11.00 -1.28
N LYS A 70 6.16 -11.43 -2.37
CA LYS A 70 7.43 -12.16 -2.30
C LYS A 70 8.60 -11.20 -2.40
N GLU A 71 9.69 -11.52 -1.71
CA GLU A 71 10.92 -10.72 -1.73
C GLU A 71 11.51 -10.61 -3.15
N GLU A 72 11.42 -11.67 -3.94
CA GLU A 72 11.82 -11.70 -5.37
C GLU A 72 11.09 -10.66 -6.22
N TYR A 73 9.89 -10.23 -5.81
CA TYR A 73 9.10 -9.23 -6.51
C TYR A 73 9.16 -7.85 -5.85
N LEU A 74 10.02 -7.64 -4.84
CA LEU A 74 10.06 -6.38 -4.08
C LEU A 74 10.32 -5.16 -4.98
N TYR A 75 11.15 -5.31 -6.01
CA TYR A 75 11.39 -4.24 -6.99
C TYR A 75 10.11 -3.85 -7.75
N ASP A 76 9.38 -4.84 -8.25
CA ASP A 76 8.13 -4.63 -8.98
C ASP A 76 7.03 -4.08 -8.07
N ILE A 77 6.92 -4.60 -6.84
CA ILE A 77 6.02 -4.09 -5.80
C ILE A 77 6.29 -2.61 -5.54
N ASN A 78 7.55 -2.24 -5.32
CA ASN A 78 7.94 -0.85 -5.09
C ASN A 78 7.57 0.04 -6.28
N ASN A 79 7.77 -0.42 -7.52
CA ASN A 79 7.41 0.36 -8.70
C ASN A 79 5.89 0.54 -8.83
N VAL A 80 5.11 -0.52 -8.62
CA VAL A 80 3.64 -0.46 -8.65
C VAL A 80 3.11 0.53 -7.61
N ILE A 81 3.65 0.47 -6.38
CA ILE A 81 3.27 1.37 -5.29
C ILE A 81 3.62 2.82 -5.65
N ARG A 82 4.83 3.08 -6.14
CA ARG A 82 5.30 4.44 -6.49
C ARG A 82 4.49 5.08 -7.62
N MET A 83 3.88 4.29 -8.50
CA MET A 83 3.01 4.81 -9.57
C MET A 83 1.65 5.31 -9.07
N SER A 84 1.26 4.98 -7.84
CA SER A 84 -0.02 5.39 -7.27
C SER A 84 0.12 6.67 -6.44
N PRO A 85 -0.67 7.73 -6.73
CA PRO A 85 -0.70 8.96 -5.93
C PRO A 85 -1.14 8.77 -4.47
N LEU A 86 -1.76 7.63 -4.14
CA LEU A 86 -2.09 7.28 -2.76
C LEU A 86 -0.84 6.95 -1.93
N PHE A 87 0.20 6.42 -2.58
CA PHE A 87 1.41 5.93 -1.95
C PHE A 87 2.61 6.84 -2.23
N ASP A 88 2.38 8.09 -2.65
CA ASP A 88 3.40 9.13 -2.73
C ASP A 88 4.10 9.39 -1.38
N VAL A 89 3.41 9.04 -0.29
CA VAL A 89 3.93 9.06 1.08
C VAL A 89 4.74 7.81 1.47
N VAL A 90 4.76 6.75 0.66
CA VAL A 90 5.57 5.56 0.96
C VAL A 90 7.01 5.84 0.55
N GLN A 91 7.88 6.00 1.54
CA GLN A 91 9.30 6.22 1.32
C GLN A 91 10.04 4.90 1.05
N TRP A 92 9.67 3.85 1.78
CA TRP A 92 10.33 2.55 1.69
C TRP A 92 9.36 1.43 2.05
N LEU A 93 9.54 0.27 1.42
CA LEU A 93 8.85 -0.96 1.77
C LEU A 93 9.87 -2.11 1.85
N THR A 94 9.80 -2.90 2.91
CA THR A 94 10.47 -4.21 2.99
C THR A 94 9.48 -5.30 3.33
N ILE A 95 9.85 -6.53 2.97
CA ILE A 95 9.09 -7.74 3.26
C ILE A 95 9.94 -8.59 4.18
N PHE A 96 9.33 -9.18 5.21
CA PHE A 96 10.02 -10.04 6.17
C PHE A 96 9.05 -11.04 6.79
N TYR A 97 9.58 -12.04 7.51
CA TYR A 97 8.78 -13.05 8.19
C TYR A 97 8.77 -12.82 9.71
N LYS A 98 7.59 -12.97 10.33
CA LYS A 98 7.44 -13.17 11.77
C LYS A 98 6.85 -14.56 11.97
N GLY A 99 7.71 -15.52 12.34
CA GLY A 99 7.34 -16.93 12.38
C GLY A 99 6.99 -17.44 10.97
N LYS A 100 5.77 -17.96 10.79
CA LYS A 100 5.27 -18.43 9.49
C LYS A 100 4.53 -17.35 8.69
N THR A 101 4.27 -16.19 9.29
CA THR A 101 3.48 -15.12 8.67
C THR A 101 4.39 -14.10 8.02
N ARG A 102 4.05 -13.69 6.80
CA ARG A 102 4.77 -12.66 6.08
C ARG A 102 4.22 -11.28 6.41
N PHE A 103 5.11 -10.31 6.56
CA PHE A 103 4.81 -8.93 6.88
C PHE A 103 5.45 -7.98 5.88
N ALA A 104 4.75 -6.88 5.60
CA ALA A 104 5.33 -5.70 4.98
C ALA A 104 5.61 -4.65 6.06
N ARG A 105 6.83 -4.12 6.09
CA ARG A 105 7.19 -2.92 6.86
C ARG A 105 7.23 -1.75 5.90
N ILE A 106 6.47 -0.71 6.23
CA ILE A 106 6.21 0.42 5.33
C ILE A 106 6.59 1.69 6.07
N TRP A 107 7.49 2.47 5.49
CA TRP A 107 7.90 3.77 6.02
C TRP A 107 7.09 4.84 5.31
N LEU A 108 6.24 5.52 6.07
CA LEU A 108 5.37 6.59 5.61
C LEU A 108 5.99 7.95 5.96
N ARG A 109 6.01 8.88 5.01
CA ARG A 109 6.53 10.24 5.16
C ARG A 109 5.69 11.22 4.35
N GLY A 110 5.43 12.41 4.88
CA GLY A 110 4.56 13.40 4.24
C GLY A 110 3.11 13.33 4.70
N ASP A 111 2.15 13.59 3.81
CA ASP A 111 0.73 13.68 4.17
C ASP A 111 0.05 12.30 4.29
N ILE A 112 0.23 11.65 5.43
CA ILE A 112 -0.35 10.33 5.71
C ILE A 112 -1.85 10.37 6.01
N ARG A 113 -2.47 11.56 6.09
CA ARG A 113 -3.91 11.70 6.42
C ARG A 113 -4.82 11.04 5.38
N LYS A 114 -4.32 10.83 4.16
CA LYS A 114 -4.99 10.08 3.08
C LYS A 114 -5.44 8.66 3.46
N PHE A 115 -4.79 8.05 4.47
CA PHE A 115 -5.14 6.73 4.99
C PHE A 115 -6.16 6.76 6.13
N LEU A 116 -6.46 7.93 6.69
CA LEU A 116 -7.43 8.06 7.76
C LEU A 116 -8.87 7.80 7.24
N PRO A 117 -9.76 7.28 8.09
CA PRO A 117 -11.19 7.28 7.79
C PRO A 117 -11.69 8.70 7.52
N LYS A 118 -12.62 8.86 6.57
CA LYS A 118 -13.21 10.18 6.26
C LYS A 118 -13.90 10.84 7.46
N SER A 119 -14.37 10.03 8.41
CA SER A 119 -14.98 10.50 9.67
C SER A 119 -13.97 11.00 10.70
N HIS A 120 -12.68 10.75 10.52
CA HIS A 120 -11.65 11.13 11.46
C HIS A 120 -11.39 12.65 11.41
N LYS A 121 -11.30 13.32 12.55
CA LYS A 121 -11.15 14.79 12.65
C LYS A 121 -9.97 15.32 11.83
N LEU A 122 -8.83 14.61 11.91
CA LEU A 122 -7.61 14.96 11.17
C LEU A 122 -7.65 14.66 9.66
N TYR A 123 -8.71 14.03 9.13
CA TYR A 123 -8.81 13.74 7.69
C TYR A 123 -8.92 15.02 6.85
N HIS A 124 -9.57 16.04 7.40
CA HIS A 124 -9.81 17.33 6.72
C HIS A 124 -8.85 18.44 7.16
N ASP A 125 -8.20 18.28 8.32
CA ASP A 125 -7.21 19.25 8.81
C ASP A 125 -6.02 19.26 7.86
N GLY A 126 -5.94 20.27 6.98
CA GLY A 126 -4.87 20.44 5.99
C GLY A 126 -5.30 20.58 4.54
N ILE A 127 -6.60 20.52 4.24
CA ILE A 127 -7.16 21.01 2.98
C ILE A 127 -7.59 22.47 3.23
N ASN A 128 -6.64 23.40 3.13
CA ASN A 128 -6.88 24.85 3.02
C ASN A 128 -6.20 25.34 1.74
#